data_AF-A0AB34JDK1-F1
#
_entry.id   AF-A0AB34JDK1-F1
#
_cell.length_a   1.000
_cell.length_b   1.000
_cell.length_c   1.000
_cell.angle_alpha   90.00
_cell.angle_beta   90.00
_cell.angle_gamma   90.00
#
_symmetry.space_group_name_H-M   'P 1'
#
loop_
_entity.id
_entity.type
_entity.pdbx_description
1 polymer ?
#
loop_
_entity_poly.entity_id
_entity_poly.type
_entity_poly.pdbx_seq_one_letter_code
_entity_poly.pdbx_strand_id
1 'polypeptide(L)'
;MRLSLAQGLALRSLCLSCMSSIVRGADFDGLGDLEAPGALAAAARLLANTHNELVVLATGPDATSIQMVNNTLVSLEGVGLRRHTLLLADSWTTCRALLAPPCWWSSRTLRKPPSDSRTMTMFWDWRFRFYFIKKLYIASLVRHGFAVLQADTDTVWVHDPFPMLRAMQGSSIIAMKDTALANAGVVYARPGSAAAQRLLDDVAWRVQLFQNWPEVVPEIVPFAKPPYYANSDDQTLLNDAIVSAVTGNRTFLGSTARYEAKNRYNPDGPAWDSTAESHIWRRQLSKMYKRQRSRTVTVPWDSRSTRYAILPLHGANDSVALAPRALFAHLPYDPRNAVTHLTAARGFKAKVSTLQKIGMWNPNGLPKGAEGTPPASSDEHHKGPTRKGAGAKGGAAKGGAAKGGAAKGGAAKGGAKKRWSGRPSDAPEE
;
A
#
# COMPACT_ATOMS: atom_id res chain seq x y z
N MET A 1 1.60 19.96 -50.99
CA MET A 1 0.70 18.78 -51.04
C MET A 1 -0.45 18.99 -50.07
N ARG A 2 -1.66 19.26 -50.57
CA ARG A 2 -2.86 19.44 -49.75
C ARG A 2 -3.62 18.11 -49.71
N LEU A 3 -3.52 17.37 -48.60
CA LEU A 3 -4.44 16.25 -48.35
C LEU A 3 -5.85 16.83 -48.13
N SER A 4 -6.84 16.26 -48.81
CA SER A 4 -8.21 16.77 -48.75
C SER A 4 -8.86 16.44 -47.41
N LEU A 5 -9.75 17.32 -46.93
CA LEU A 5 -10.51 17.14 -45.68
C LEU A 5 -11.25 15.78 -45.60
N ALA A 6 -11.58 15.19 -46.75
CA ALA A 6 -12.25 13.89 -46.84
C ALA A 6 -11.35 12.72 -46.40
N GLN A 7 -10.03 12.79 -46.61
CA GLN A 7 -9.09 11.76 -46.18
C GLN A 7 -8.84 11.80 -44.66
N GLY A 8 -8.96 12.97 -44.02
CA GLY A 8 -8.86 13.12 -42.56
C GLY A 8 -10.05 12.54 -41.80
N LEU A 9 -11.25 12.60 -42.37
CA LEU A 9 -12.48 12.03 -41.79
C LEU A 9 -12.55 10.51 -41.94
N ALA A 10 -12.08 9.96 -43.07
CA ALA A 10 -12.01 8.51 -43.28
C ALA A 10 -11.03 7.84 -42.29
N LEU A 11 -9.87 8.43 -42.03
CA LEU A 11 -8.90 7.92 -41.04
C LEU A 11 -9.42 7.99 -39.59
N ARG A 12 -10.19 9.03 -39.23
CA ARG A 12 -10.84 9.10 -37.91
C ARG A 12 -11.94 8.05 -37.74
N SER A 13 -12.73 7.81 -38.78
CA SER A 13 -13.79 6.79 -38.77
C SER A 13 -13.23 5.36 -38.70
N LEU A 14 -12.12 5.08 -39.41
CA LEU A 14 -11.42 3.80 -39.34
C LEU A 14 -10.75 3.54 -37.99
N CYS A 15 -10.20 4.56 -37.31
CA CYS A 15 -9.71 4.42 -35.93
C CYS A 15 -10.83 4.12 -34.93
N LEU A 16 -12.00 4.75 -35.07
CA LEU A 16 -13.17 4.48 -34.21
C LEU A 16 -13.82 3.11 -34.48
N SER A 17 -13.82 2.64 -35.73
CA SER A 17 -14.26 1.28 -36.08
C SER A 17 -13.29 0.20 -35.59
N CYS A 18 -11.96 0.40 -35.71
CA CYS A 18 -11.01 -0.57 -35.15
C CYS A 18 -11.07 -0.63 -33.61
N MET A 19 -11.34 0.48 -32.92
CA MET A 19 -11.53 0.46 -31.46
C MET A 19 -12.87 -0.16 -31.04
N SER A 20 -13.92 -0.08 -31.86
CA SER A 20 -15.22 -0.71 -31.55
C SER A 20 -15.30 -2.18 -31.95
N SER A 21 -14.56 -2.62 -32.97
CA SER A 21 -14.42 -4.04 -33.34
C SER A 21 -13.54 -4.85 -32.38
N ILE A 22 -12.64 -4.20 -31.62
CA ILE A 22 -11.93 -4.84 -30.49
C ILE A 22 -12.90 -5.13 -29.31
N VAL A 23 -14.07 -4.49 -29.28
CA VAL A 23 -15.03 -4.61 -28.16
C VAL A 23 -16.14 -5.63 -28.43
N ARG A 24 -16.29 -6.17 -29.65
CA ARG A 24 -17.36 -7.11 -29.99
C ARG A 24 -16.85 -8.24 -30.89
N GLY A 25 -16.49 -9.38 -30.30
CA GLY A 25 -16.41 -10.64 -31.05
C GLY A 25 -15.18 -11.52 -30.83
N ALA A 26 -14.59 -11.55 -29.63
CA ALA A 26 -13.66 -12.61 -29.25
C ALA A 26 -14.07 -13.16 -27.88
N ASP A 27 -14.00 -14.49 -27.72
CA ASP A 27 -14.21 -15.18 -26.46
C ASP A 27 -13.47 -14.48 -25.30
N PHE A 28 -14.22 -14.23 -24.24
CA PHE A 28 -14.05 -13.16 -23.24
C PHE A 28 -12.91 -13.36 -22.21
N ASP A 29 -11.96 -14.28 -22.44
CA ASP A 29 -10.98 -14.69 -21.42
C ASP A 29 -9.71 -13.83 -21.37
N GLY A 30 -9.46 -12.96 -22.35
CA GLY A 30 -8.26 -12.11 -22.43
C GLY A 30 -8.48 -10.61 -22.17
N LEU A 31 -9.73 -10.17 -21.96
CA LEU A 31 -10.00 -8.74 -21.75
C LEU A 31 -9.50 -8.30 -20.36
N GLY A 32 -8.56 -7.35 -20.37
CA GLY A 32 -8.09 -6.68 -19.16
C GLY A 32 -6.89 -7.32 -18.45
N ASP A 33 -6.26 -8.37 -19.00
CA ASP A 33 -4.96 -8.83 -18.49
C ASP A 33 -3.86 -7.82 -18.87
N LEU A 34 -3.24 -7.20 -17.86
CA LEU A 34 -2.17 -6.22 -18.06
C LEU A 34 -0.85 -6.85 -18.53
N GLU A 35 -0.73 -8.18 -18.50
CA GLU A 35 0.40 -8.92 -19.05
C GLU A 35 0.34 -9.08 -20.58
N ALA A 36 -0.82 -8.86 -21.20
CA ALA A 36 -0.91 -8.87 -22.65
C ALA A 36 0.01 -7.78 -23.26
N PRO A 37 0.67 -8.03 -24.40
CA PRO A 37 1.61 -7.07 -24.99
C PRO A 37 1.01 -5.66 -25.15
N GLY A 38 1.64 -4.67 -24.49
CA GLY A 38 1.20 -3.27 -24.53
C GLY A 38 -0.04 -2.93 -23.70
N ALA A 39 -0.70 -3.89 -23.06
CA ALA A 39 -1.95 -3.68 -22.34
C ALA A 39 -1.79 -2.70 -21.15
N LEU A 40 -0.72 -2.83 -20.36
CA LEU A 40 -0.42 -1.89 -19.27
C LEU A 40 -0.29 -0.45 -19.75
N ALA A 41 0.46 -0.22 -20.83
CA ALA A 41 0.64 1.11 -21.39
C ALA A 41 -0.67 1.64 -22.01
N ALA A 42 -1.47 0.80 -22.65
CA ALA A 42 -2.77 1.18 -23.21
C ALA A 42 -3.78 1.56 -22.12
N ALA A 43 -3.87 0.77 -21.05
CA ALA A 43 -4.70 1.06 -19.87
C ALA A 43 -4.31 2.39 -19.23
N ALA A 44 -3.00 2.63 -19.07
CA ALA A 44 -2.47 3.88 -18.56
C ALA A 44 -2.83 5.09 -19.44
N ARG A 45 -2.69 4.99 -20.78
CA ARG A 45 -3.07 6.07 -21.70
C ARG A 45 -4.56 6.39 -21.67
N LEU A 46 -5.40 5.37 -21.47
CA LEU A 46 -6.84 5.56 -21.35
C LEU A 46 -7.23 6.37 -20.10
N LEU A 47 -6.49 6.14 -19.01
CA LEU A 47 -6.82 6.70 -17.70
C LEU A 47 -6.07 7.98 -17.36
N ALA A 48 -4.90 8.21 -17.94
CA ALA A 48 -4.02 9.28 -17.47
C ALA A 48 -4.68 10.65 -17.66
N ASN A 49 -4.50 11.54 -16.68
CA ASN A 49 -4.97 12.91 -16.79
C ASN A 49 -4.09 13.73 -17.76
N THR A 50 -4.39 15.02 -17.92
CA THR A 50 -3.63 15.95 -18.78
C THR A 50 -2.15 16.12 -18.39
N HIS A 51 -1.77 15.67 -17.18
CA HIS A 51 -0.40 15.68 -16.67
C HIS A 51 0.28 14.30 -16.73
N ASN A 52 -0.32 13.32 -17.41
CA ASN A 52 0.10 11.92 -17.43
C ASN A 52 0.12 11.27 -16.03
N GLU A 53 -0.76 11.69 -15.13
CA GLU A 53 -0.84 11.19 -13.76
C GLU A 53 -1.93 10.11 -13.62
N LEU A 54 -1.64 9.10 -12.79
CA LEU A 54 -2.48 7.94 -12.54
C LEU A 54 -2.45 7.55 -11.06
N VAL A 55 -3.58 7.06 -10.54
CA VAL A 55 -3.65 6.33 -9.28
C VAL A 55 -3.65 4.83 -9.59
N VAL A 56 -2.84 4.04 -8.89
CA VAL A 56 -2.86 2.57 -9.00
C VAL A 56 -3.34 2.00 -7.67
N LEU A 57 -4.41 1.22 -7.73
CA LEU A 57 -4.99 0.47 -6.61
C LEU A 57 -4.93 -1.03 -6.90
N ALA A 58 -4.88 -1.85 -5.85
CA ALA A 58 -5.01 -3.30 -5.94
C ALA A 58 -6.08 -3.84 -4.99
N THR A 59 -6.89 -4.80 -5.44
CA THR A 59 -7.93 -5.44 -4.64
C THR A 59 -7.93 -6.95 -4.82
N GLY A 60 -8.38 -7.66 -3.78
CA GLY A 60 -8.57 -9.10 -3.79
C GLY A 60 -10.04 -9.51 -3.87
N PRO A 61 -10.30 -10.82 -3.84
CA PRO A 61 -11.62 -11.39 -4.12
C PRO A 61 -12.55 -11.42 -2.90
N ASP A 62 -12.04 -11.20 -1.68
CA ASP A 62 -12.86 -11.27 -0.49
C ASP A 62 -13.82 -10.08 -0.36
N ALA A 63 -14.99 -10.31 0.24
CA ALA A 63 -16.06 -9.31 0.35
C ALA A 63 -15.60 -8.03 1.08
N THR A 64 -14.69 -8.14 2.05
CA THR A 64 -14.18 -6.97 2.77
C THR A 64 -13.33 -6.11 1.85
N SER A 65 -12.44 -6.73 1.06
CA SER A 65 -11.61 -6.04 0.07
C SER A 65 -12.43 -5.37 -1.01
N ILE A 66 -13.44 -6.06 -1.55
CA ILE A 66 -14.40 -5.51 -2.52
C ILE A 66 -15.12 -4.29 -1.93
N GLN A 67 -15.62 -4.39 -0.70
CA GLN A 67 -16.29 -3.27 -0.04
C GLN A 67 -15.33 -2.09 0.22
N MET A 68 -14.08 -2.38 0.62
CA MET A 68 -13.05 -1.37 0.83
C MET A 68 -12.73 -0.61 -0.45
N VAL A 69 -12.47 -1.31 -1.55
CA VAL A 69 -12.12 -0.68 -2.82
C VAL A 69 -13.30 0.12 -3.38
N ASN A 70 -14.53 -0.37 -3.28
CA ASN A 70 -15.70 0.39 -3.70
C ASN A 70 -15.82 1.72 -2.94
N ASN A 71 -15.58 1.72 -1.63
CA ASN A 71 -15.54 2.94 -0.84
C ASN A 71 -14.38 3.86 -1.24
N THR A 72 -13.21 3.31 -1.57
CA THR A 72 -12.10 4.10 -2.13
C THR A 72 -12.49 4.76 -3.44
N LEU A 73 -13.11 4.02 -4.37
CA LEU A 73 -13.54 4.54 -5.67
C LEU A 73 -14.59 5.64 -5.53
N VAL A 74 -15.49 5.53 -4.55
CA VAL A 74 -16.44 6.62 -4.21
C VAL A 74 -15.71 7.84 -3.69
N SER A 75 -14.71 7.67 -2.80
CA SER A 75 -13.93 8.82 -2.33
C SER A 75 -13.05 9.46 -3.41
N LEU A 76 -12.50 8.65 -4.33
CA LEU A 76 -11.77 9.13 -5.50
C LEU A 76 -12.67 9.88 -6.48
N GLU A 77 -13.92 9.44 -6.66
CA GLU A 77 -14.92 10.20 -7.45
C GLU A 77 -15.15 11.58 -6.84
N GLY A 78 -15.29 11.65 -5.50
CA GLY A 78 -15.51 12.91 -4.79
C GLY A 78 -14.39 13.94 -4.97
N VAL A 79 -13.18 13.50 -5.32
CA VAL A 79 -12.03 14.38 -5.62
C VAL A 79 -11.67 14.41 -7.10
N GLY A 80 -12.52 13.86 -7.99
CA GLY A 80 -12.32 13.89 -9.43
C GLY A 80 -11.27 12.91 -9.99
N LEU A 81 -10.82 11.93 -9.20
CA LEU A 81 -9.72 11.02 -9.57
C LEU A 81 -10.16 9.63 -10.01
N ARG A 82 -11.44 9.27 -9.91
CA ARG A 82 -11.92 7.93 -10.29
C ARG A 82 -11.56 7.57 -11.74
N ARG A 83 -11.74 8.51 -12.68
CA ARG A 83 -11.41 8.31 -14.10
C ARG A 83 -9.92 8.19 -14.38
N HIS A 84 -9.08 8.50 -13.39
CA HIS A 84 -7.62 8.45 -13.45
C HIS A 84 -7.05 7.31 -12.60
N THR A 85 -7.90 6.33 -12.25
CA THR A 85 -7.53 5.22 -11.37
C THR A 85 -7.44 3.92 -12.17
N LEU A 86 -6.24 3.33 -12.21
CA LEU A 86 -6.01 1.97 -12.66
C LEU A 86 -6.26 1.03 -11.47
N LEU A 87 -7.36 0.27 -11.55
CA LEU A 87 -7.71 -0.71 -10.55
C LEU A 87 -7.28 -2.10 -11.01
N LEU A 88 -6.36 -2.69 -10.25
CA LEU A 88 -5.88 -4.05 -10.43
C LEU A 88 -6.61 -5.01 -9.49
N ALA A 89 -7.20 -6.06 -10.04
CA ALA A 89 -7.78 -7.17 -9.29
C ALA A 89 -6.95 -8.45 -9.46
N ASP A 90 -7.21 -9.45 -8.62
CA ASP A 90 -6.47 -10.70 -8.62
C ASP A 90 -6.89 -11.62 -9.78
N SER A 91 -8.11 -11.42 -10.28
CA SER A 91 -8.70 -12.16 -11.38
C SER A 91 -9.76 -11.34 -12.10
N TRP A 92 -10.14 -11.78 -13.30
CA TRP A 92 -11.27 -11.22 -14.02
C TRP A 92 -12.61 -11.36 -13.26
N THR A 93 -12.80 -12.47 -12.54
CA THR A 93 -13.99 -12.67 -11.71
C THR A 93 -14.13 -11.59 -10.64
N THR A 94 -13.03 -11.23 -9.97
CA THR A 94 -13.02 -10.12 -9.03
C THR A 94 -13.37 -8.81 -9.73
N CYS A 95 -12.81 -8.53 -10.91
CA CYS A 95 -13.17 -7.33 -11.67
C CYS A 95 -14.68 -7.24 -11.96
N ARG A 96 -15.33 -8.34 -12.33
CA ARG A 96 -16.79 -8.37 -12.59
C ARG A 96 -17.64 -8.13 -11.34
N ALA A 97 -17.10 -8.41 -10.15
CA ALA A 97 -17.78 -8.17 -8.88
C ALA A 97 -17.67 -6.72 -8.39
N LEU A 98 -16.82 -5.89 -9.01
CA LEU A 98 -16.62 -4.50 -8.62
C LEU A 98 -17.70 -3.60 -9.20
N LEU A 99 -18.07 -2.57 -8.45
CA LEU A 99 -19.19 -1.69 -8.79
C LEU A 99 -18.90 -0.75 -9.96
N ALA A 100 -17.67 -0.68 -10.47
CA ALA A 100 -17.40 0.07 -11.68
C ALA A 100 -16.18 -0.37 -12.50
N PRO A 101 -16.35 -0.51 -13.82
CA PRO A 101 -15.25 -0.54 -14.76
C PRO A 101 -14.67 0.88 -14.99
N PRO A 102 -13.47 0.99 -15.59
CA PRO A 102 -12.63 -0.13 -16.02
C PRO A 102 -11.85 -0.76 -14.86
N CYS A 103 -11.74 -2.09 -14.88
CA CYS A 103 -10.92 -2.89 -13.98
C CYS A 103 -10.04 -3.82 -14.81
N TRP A 104 -8.85 -4.08 -14.32
CA TRP A 104 -7.87 -4.95 -14.95
C TRP A 104 -7.37 -6.00 -13.97
N TRP A 105 -6.74 -7.04 -14.50
CA TRP A 105 -6.10 -8.08 -13.71
C TRP A 105 -4.72 -8.38 -14.30
N SER A 106 -3.96 -9.27 -13.66
CA SER A 106 -2.65 -9.67 -14.16
C SER A 106 -2.53 -11.18 -14.08
N SER A 107 -2.24 -11.87 -15.19
CA SER A 107 -1.96 -13.31 -15.13
C SER A 107 -0.72 -13.66 -14.30
N ARG A 108 0.13 -12.68 -13.91
CA ARG A 108 1.18 -12.92 -12.89
C ARG A 108 0.62 -13.25 -11.51
N THR A 109 -0.60 -12.84 -11.16
CA THR A 109 -1.24 -13.22 -9.88
C THR A 109 -1.65 -14.70 -9.86
N LEU A 110 -1.77 -15.34 -11.03
CA LEU A 110 -2.17 -16.75 -11.17
C LEU A 110 -1.00 -17.72 -10.99
N ARG A 111 0.24 -17.23 -10.89
CA ARG A 111 1.42 -18.09 -10.73
C ARG A 111 1.39 -18.83 -9.39
N LYS A 112 2.12 -19.95 -9.36
CA LYS A 112 2.20 -20.94 -8.27
C LYS A 112 2.34 -20.28 -6.88
N PRO A 113 1.89 -20.97 -5.81
CA PRO A 113 2.20 -20.55 -4.45
C PRO A 113 3.70 -20.29 -4.31
N PRO A 114 4.07 -19.31 -3.47
CA PRO A 114 5.44 -18.92 -3.24
C PRO A 114 6.22 -20.12 -2.71
N SER A 115 7.53 -20.02 -2.81
CA SER A 115 8.46 -20.95 -2.18
C SER A 115 8.22 -21.14 -0.67
N ASP A 116 8.62 -22.29 -0.14
CA ASP A 116 8.42 -22.64 1.26
C ASP A 116 9.33 -21.81 2.18
N SER A 117 8.71 -20.95 3.00
CA SER A 117 9.38 -20.13 4.01
C SER A 117 8.42 -19.83 5.15
N ARG A 118 8.93 -19.55 6.35
CA ARG A 118 8.09 -19.24 7.52
C ARG A 118 7.15 -18.07 7.26
N THR A 119 7.61 -17.01 6.58
CA THR A 119 6.74 -15.87 6.27
C THR A 119 5.57 -16.32 5.40
N MET A 120 5.81 -17.15 4.40
CA MET A 120 4.75 -17.67 3.55
C MET A 120 3.85 -18.63 4.33
N THR A 121 4.38 -19.56 5.11
CA THR A 121 3.57 -20.47 5.92
C THR A 121 2.66 -19.74 6.91
N MET A 122 3.14 -18.67 7.55
CA MET A 122 2.41 -17.97 8.61
C MET A 122 1.47 -16.89 8.11
N PHE A 123 1.85 -16.18 7.03
CA PHE A 123 1.19 -14.95 6.63
C PHE A 123 0.67 -14.96 5.20
N TRP A 124 1.00 -15.97 4.39
CA TRP A 124 0.61 -15.98 2.98
C TRP A 124 -0.91 -15.90 2.81
N ASP A 125 -1.30 -14.95 1.98
CA ASP A 125 -2.62 -14.88 1.38
C ASP A 125 -2.55 -14.19 0.01
N TRP A 126 -3.71 -13.93 -0.59
CA TRP A 126 -3.81 -13.30 -1.91
C TRP A 126 -3.08 -11.94 -1.98
N ARG A 127 -2.92 -11.20 -0.88
CA ARG A 127 -2.33 -9.85 -0.85
C ARG A 127 -0.86 -9.85 -1.19
N PHE A 128 -0.14 -10.90 -0.80
CA PHE A 128 1.28 -11.04 -1.11
C PHE A 128 1.54 -11.10 -2.61
N ARG A 129 0.58 -11.59 -3.41
CA ARG A 129 0.66 -11.57 -4.89
C ARG A 129 0.80 -10.15 -5.44
N PHE A 130 0.25 -9.17 -4.74
CA PHE A 130 0.28 -7.77 -5.17
C PHE A 130 1.52 -7.00 -4.74
N TYR A 131 2.25 -7.46 -3.72
CA TYR A 131 3.48 -6.78 -3.28
C TYR A 131 4.48 -6.64 -4.42
N PHE A 132 4.69 -7.71 -5.19
CA PHE A 132 5.55 -7.69 -6.37
C PHE A 132 4.92 -6.87 -7.51
N ILE A 133 3.67 -7.17 -7.87
CA ILE A 133 3.02 -6.61 -9.07
C ILE A 133 2.83 -5.10 -8.96
N LYS A 134 2.45 -4.58 -7.79
CA LYS A 134 2.30 -3.13 -7.57
C LYS A 134 3.61 -2.41 -7.93
N LYS A 135 4.75 -2.87 -7.40
CA LYS A 135 6.05 -2.23 -7.63
C LYS A 135 6.53 -2.39 -9.06
N LEU A 136 6.36 -3.59 -9.64
CA LEU A 136 6.68 -3.86 -11.04
C LEU A 136 5.93 -2.93 -11.99
N TYR A 137 4.62 -2.78 -11.80
CA TYR A 137 3.78 -1.96 -12.68
C TYR A 137 4.06 -0.48 -12.52
N ILE A 138 4.29 0.02 -11.31
CA ILE A 138 4.71 1.42 -11.13
C ILE A 138 6.03 1.67 -11.86
N ALA A 139 7.02 0.80 -11.70
CA ALA A 139 8.29 0.94 -12.41
C ALA A 139 8.09 0.96 -13.93
N SER A 140 7.26 0.06 -14.46
CA SER A 140 6.95 -0.01 -15.90
C SER A 140 6.20 1.22 -16.41
N LEU A 141 5.20 1.70 -15.68
CA LEU A 141 4.43 2.89 -16.03
C LEU A 141 5.29 4.16 -16.00
N VAL A 142 6.17 4.28 -15.00
CA VAL A 142 7.16 5.36 -14.91
C VAL A 142 8.13 5.32 -16.10
N ARG A 143 8.55 4.12 -16.53
CA ARG A 143 9.34 3.93 -17.77
C ARG A 143 8.57 4.36 -19.03
N HIS A 144 7.25 4.21 -19.04
CA HIS A 144 6.39 4.68 -20.14
C HIS A 144 6.05 6.18 -20.08
N GLY A 145 6.60 6.93 -19.13
CA GLY A 145 6.40 8.39 -19.04
C GLY A 145 5.21 8.82 -18.18
N PHE A 146 4.59 7.91 -17.44
CA PHE A 146 3.52 8.25 -16.51
C PHE A 146 4.04 8.61 -15.12
N ALA A 147 3.36 9.54 -14.47
CA ALA A 147 3.50 9.76 -13.04
C ALA A 147 2.46 8.93 -12.30
N VAL A 148 2.88 8.16 -11.30
CA VAL A 148 2.03 7.12 -10.71
C VAL A 148 1.98 7.25 -9.20
N LEU A 149 0.77 7.35 -8.66
CA LEU A 149 0.48 7.27 -7.24
C LEU A 149 -0.07 5.87 -6.91
N GLN A 150 0.75 5.01 -6.32
CA GLN A 150 0.27 3.81 -5.67
C GLN A 150 -0.46 4.17 -4.39
N ALA A 151 -1.63 3.58 -4.18
CA ALA A 151 -2.33 3.65 -2.91
C ALA A 151 -2.92 2.28 -2.52
N ASP A 152 -2.89 1.96 -1.24
CA ASP A 152 -3.66 0.84 -0.69
C ASP A 152 -5.16 1.21 -0.63
N THR A 153 -6.01 0.19 -0.64
CA THR A 153 -7.47 0.37 -0.66
C THR A 153 -8.06 0.76 0.69
N ASP A 154 -7.27 0.85 1.75
CA ASP A 154 -7.68 1.41 3.05
C ASP A 154 -7.44 2.92 3.17
N THR A 155 -6.99 3.58 2.10
CA THR A 155 -6.89 5.04 2.02
C THR A 155 -8.25 5.72 1.89
N VAL A 156 -8.36 6.98 2.34
CA VAL A 156 -9.55 7.82 2.18
C VAL A 156 -9.14 9.14 1.55
N TRP A 157 -9.93 9.61 0.60
CA TRP A 157 -9.56 10.74 -0.25
C TRP A 157 -10.50 11.91 0.04
N VAL A 158 -9.91 13.02 0.50
CA VAL A 158 -10.63 14.28 0.75
C VAL A 158 -10.21 15.41 -0.18
N HIS A 159 -9.01 15.30 -0.77
CA HIS A 159 -8.48 16.22 -1.77
C HIS A 159 -7.72 15.44 -2.85
N ASP A 160 -7.57 16.06 -4.02
CA ASP A 160 -6.62 15.60 -5.05
C ASP A 160 -5.17 15.87 -4.56
N PRO A 161 -4.31 14.85 -4.38
CA PRO A 161 -2.96 15.06 -3.90
C PRO A 161 -1.99 15.52 -5.00
N PHE A 162 -2.33 15.41 -6.29
CA PHE A 162 -1.38 15.67 -7.38
C PHE A 162 -0.83 17.11 -7.39
N PRO A 163 -1.63 18.18 -7.17
CA PRO A 163 -1.09 19.53 -7.05
C PRO A 163 0.01 19.65 -5.99
N MET A 164 -0.19 19.00 -4.84
CA MET A 164 0.79 18.98 -3.75
C MET A 164 2.02 18.15 -4.12
N LEU A 165 1.79 16.95 -4.68
CA LEU A 165 2.85 16.08 -5.13
C LEU A 165 3.71 16.78 -6.18
N ARG A 166 3.16 17.58 -7.09
CA ARG A 166 3.92 18.40 -8.05
C ARG A 166 4.75 19.50 -7.38
N ALA A 167 4.22 20.15 -6.35
CA ALA A 167 4.92 21.20 -5.60
C ALA A 167 6.16 20.67 -4.84
N MET A 168 6.20 19.38 -4.51
CA MET A 168 7.34 18.73 -3.85
C MET A 168 8.50 18.45 -4.83
N GLN A 169 9.18 19.49 -5.28
CA GLN A 169 10.26 19.39 -6.29
C GLN A 169 11.54 18.73 -5.76
N GLY A 170 12.36 18.20 -6.67
CA GLY A 170 13.68 17.61 -6.36
C GLY A 170 13.61 16.22 -5.75
N SER A 171 12.53 15.48 -5.98
CA SER A 171 12.41 14.08 -5.56
C SER A 171 11.53 13.31 -6.53
N SER A 172 12.05 12.30 -7.19
CA SER A 172 11.26 11.53 -8.17
C SER A 172 10.44 10.43 -7.53
N ILE A 173 10.74 10.07 -6.27
CA ILE A 173 9.89 9.22 -5.43
C ILE A 173 9.43 10.04 -4.23
N ILE A 174 8.14 9.98 -3.91
CA ILE A 174 7.55 10.55 -2.71
C ILE A 174 6.76 9.45 -2.01
N ALA A 175 7.12 9.10 -0.79
CA ALA A 175 6.41 8.11 0.01
C ALA A 175 5.80 8.76 1.26
N MET A 176 4.72 8.19 1.76
CA MET A 176 4.21 8.55 3.07
C MET A 176 5.20 8.15 4.16
N LYS A 177 5.54 9.07 5.06
CA LYS A 177 6.41 8.79 6.19
C LYS A 177 5.73 7.80 7.16
N ASP A 178 6.50 6.81 7.58
CA ASP A 178 6.10 5.87 8.62
C ASP A 178 7.09 5.89 9.80
N THR A 179 6.76 5.19 10.89
CA THR A 179 7.64 5.07 12.07
C THR A 179 8.97 4.41 11.73
N ALA A 180 8.97 3.46 10.80
CA ALA A 180 10.19 2.82 10.31
C ALA A 180 10.98 3.75 9.37
N LEU A 181 10.37 4.16 8.26
CA LEU A 181 10.92 5.16 7.33
C LEU A 181 9.85 5.64 6.33
N ALA A 182 9.45 4.76 5.42
CA ALA A 182 8.40 4.96 4.44
C ALA A 182 7.30 3.91 4.60
N ASN A 183 6.07 4.29 4.25
CA ASN A 183 4.93 3.41 4.17
C ASN A 183 4.76 2.98 2.70
N ALA A 184 4.75 1.68 2.43
CA ALA A 184 4.62 1.19 1.05
C ALA A 184 3.21 1.29 0.48
N GLY A 185 2.21 1.54 1.34
CA GLY A 185 0.82 1.72 0.97
C GLY A 185 0.54 3.03 0.26
N VAL A 186 1.43 4.04 0.34
CA VAL A 186 1.29 5.29 -0.44
C VAL A 186 2.65 5.72 -0.99
N VAL A 187 2.83 5.56 -2.31
CA VAL A 187 4.08 5.89 -3.02
C VAL A 187 3.76 6.56 -4.35
N TYR A 188 4.22 7.79 -4.53
CA TYR A 188 4.21 8.51 -5.79
C TYR A 188 5.56 8.42 -6.48
N ALA A 189 5.55 8.17 -7.78
CA ALA A 189 6.74 8.09 -8.62
C ALA A 189 6.58 8.94 -9.88
N ARG A 190 7.62 9.72 -10.21
CA ARG A 190 7.69 10.56 -11.40
C ARG A 190 8.49 9.89 -12.51
N PRO A 191 8.11 10.09 -13.79
CA PRO A 191 8.92 9.69 -14.93
C PRO A 191 10.21 10.51 -15.01
N GLY A 192 11.18 10.01 -15.77
CA GLY A 192 12.39 10.76 -16.14
C GLY A 192 13.60 10.61 -15.19
N SER A 193 13.46 9.94 -14.04
CA SER A 193 14.60 9.64 -13.17
C SER A 193 15.01 8.16 -13.24
N ALA A 194 16.21 7.93 -13.77
CA ALA A 194 16.83 6.61 -13.78
C ALA A 194 17.11 6.08 -12.35
N ALA A 195 17.36 6.98 -11.39
CA ALA A 195 17.61 6.58 -10.00
C ALA A 195 16.31 6.10 -9.31
N ALA A 196 15.19 6.78 -9.57
CA ALA A 196 13.87 6.37 -9.11
C ALA A 196 13.42 5.05 -9.74
N GLN A 197 13.63 4.88 -11.05
CA GLN A 197 13.34 3.63 -11.75
C GLN A 197 14.14 2.47 -11.14
N ARG A 198 15.46 2.63 -10.95
CA ARG A 198 16.30 1.62 -10.30
C ARG A 198 15.84 1.30 -8.89
N LEU A 199 15.40 2.28 -8.11
CA LEU A 199 14.86 2.03 -6.77
C LEU A 199 13.60 1.17 -6.84
N LEU A 200 12.65 1.50 -7.71
CA LEU A 200 11.40 0.73 -7.86
C LEU A 200 11.67 -0.70 -8.38
N ASP A 201 12.55 -0.84 -9.37
CA ASP A 201 12.97 -2.14 -9.89
C ASP A 201 13.69 -2.96 -8.79
N ASP A 202 14.53 -2.33 -7.94
CA ASP A 202 15.18 -2.99 -6.80
C ASP A 202 14.16 -3.48 -5.76
N VAL A 203 13.12 -2.69 -5.45
CA VAL A 203 12.05 -3.12 -4.54
C VAL A 203 11.28 -4.31 -5.13
N ALA A 204 10.88 -4.23 -6.41
CA ALA A 204 10.16 -5.31 -7.08
C ALA A 204 11.00 -6.60 -7.10
N TRP A 205 12.29 -6.49 -7.45
CA TRP A 205 13.23 -7.61 -7.44
C TRP A 205 13.37 -8.24 -6.06
N ARG A 206 13.52 -7.43 -4.99
CA ARG A 206 13.63 -7.93 -3.61
C ARG A 206 12.40 -8.66 -3.14
N VAL A 207 11.20 -8.14 -3.44
CA VAL A 207 9.95 -8.82 -3.10
C VAL A 207 9.90 -10.17 -3.81
N GLN A 208 10.19 -10.18 -5.11
CA GLN A 208 10.22 -11.42 -5.89
C GLN A 208 11.26 -12.40 -5.37
N LEU A 209 12.43 -11.90 -4.97
CA LEU A 209 13.54 -12.68 -4.43
C LEU A 209 13.07 -13.51 -3.22
N PHE A 210 12.55 -12.84 -2.19
CA PHE A 210 12.15 -13.52 -0.97
C PHE A 210 10.83 -14.30 -1.08
N GLN A 211 9.98 -13.99 -2.07
CA GLN A 211 8.79 -14.80 -2.35
C GLN A 211 9.12 -16.14 -2.99
N ASN A 212 10.19 -16.24 -3.78
CA ASN A 212 10.44 -17.40 -4.62
C ASN A 212 11.76 -18.14 -4.34
N TRP A 213 12.71 -17.51 -3.62
CA TRP A 213 14.05 -18.07 -3.35
C TRP A 213 14.51 -17.83 -1.90
N PRO A 214 13.83 -18.39 -0.89
CA PRO A 214 14.16 -18.27 0.53
C PRO A 214 15.53 -18.86 0.87
N GLU A 215 16.04 -19.79 0.05
CA GLU A 215 17.37 -20.36 0.15
C GLU A 215 18.51 -19.34 0.02
N VAL A 216 18.24 -18.14 -0.51
CA VAL A 216 19.21 -17.03 -0.56
C VAL A 216 19.40 -16.36 0.81
N VAL A 217 18.47 -16.51 1.74
CA VAL A 217 18.56 -15.88 3.08
C VAL A 217 19.89 -16.13 3.79
N PRO A 218 20.44 -17.36 3.92
CA PRO A 218 21.72 -17.60 4.60
C PRO A 218 22.91 -16.90 3.94
N GLU A 219 22.85 -16.59 2.63
CA GLU A 219 23.90 -15.81 1.95
C GLU A 219 23.89 -14.33 2.37
N ILE A 220 22.74 -13.85 2.83
CA ILE A 220 22.52 -12.46 3.26
C ILE A 220 22.64 -12.33 4.78
N VAL A 221 22.19 -13.35 5.52
CA VAL A 221 22.07 -13.38 6.97
C VAL A 221 22.73 -14.66 7.49
N PRO A 222 24.04 -14.65 7.78
CA PRO A 222 24.79 -15.87 8.09
C PRO A 222 24.29 -16.66 9.31
N PHE A 223 23.59 -16.00 10.24
CA PHE A 223 23.03 -16.65 11.42
C PHE A 223 21.63 -17.27 11.20
N ALA A 224 21.02 -17.07 10.02
CA ALA A 224 19.71 -17.59 9.70
C ALA A 224 19.73 -19.13 9.63
N LYS A 225 18.61 -19.76 10.01
CA LYS A 225 18.46 -21.23 10.01
C LYS A 225 17.15 -21.62 9.34
N PRO A 226 17.11 -22.72 8.57
CA PRO A 226 15.88 -23.19 7.95
C PRO A 226 14.86 -23.67 9.00
N PRO A 227 13.53 -23.60 8.73
CA PRO A 227 12.96 -22.87 7.61
C PRO A 227 13.17 -21.36 7.80
N TYR A 228 13.58 -20.67 6.73
CA TYR A 228 13.92 -19.25 6.78
C TYR A 228 12.66 -18.39 6.84
N TYR A 229 12.74 -17.18 7.40
CA TYR A 229 11.68 -16.20 7.27
C TYR A 229 11.48 -15.78 5.83
N ALA A 230 12.56 -15.41 5.14
CA ALA A 230 12.48 -14.84 3.78
C ALA A 230 11.37 -13.77 3.69
N ASN A 231 11.50 -12.71 4.49
CA ASN A 231 10.48 -11.69 4.58
C ASN A 231 10.29 -10.96 3.22
N SER A 232 9.10 -11.12 2.64
CA SER A 232 8.72 -10.51 1.36
C SER A 232 7.75 -9.33 1.49
N ASP A 233 7.59 -8.77 2.68
CA ASP A 233 6.76 -7.60 2.94
C ASP A 233 7.29 -6.36 2.18
N ASP A 234 6.46 -5.76 1.32
CA ASP A 234 6.88 -4.66 0.44
C ASP A 234 7.28 -3.39 1.19
N GLN A 235 6.70 -3.14 2.38
CA GLN A 235 7.03 -1.99 3.21
C GLN A 235 8.45 -2.08 3.78
N THR A 236 8.79 -3.20 4.40
CA THR A 236 10.13 -3.38 4.95
C THR A 236 11.20 -3.42 3.86
N LEU A 237 10.91 -4.06 2.71
CA LEU A 237 11.83 -4.10 1.57
C LEU A 237 11.99 -2.74 0.88
N LEU A 238 10.92 -1.92 0.81
CA LEU A 238 11.01 -0.53 0.35
C LEU A 238 11.98 0.28 1.22
N ASN A 239 11.92 0.09 2.54
CA ASN A 239 12.79 0.83 3.46
C ASN A 239 14.27 0.43 3.29
N ASP A 240 14.56 -0.85 3.11
CA ASP A 240 15.92 -1.33 2.83
C ASP A 240 16.44 -0.86 1.47
N ALA A 241 15.58 -0.80 0.44
CA ALA A 241 15.92 -0.23 -0.86
C ALA A 241 16.22 1.28 -0.77
N ILE A 242 15.44 2.05 -0.02
CA ILE A 242 15.70 3.48 0.21
C ILE A 242 17.05 3.66 0.93
N VAL A 243 17.30 2.92 2.01
CA VAL A 243 18.59 2.98 2.72
C VAL A 243 19.74 2.60 1.79
N SER A 244 19.56 1.56 0.97
CA SER A 244 20.55 1.14 -0.02
C SER A 244 20.87 2.27 -1.00
N ALA A 245 19.84 2.87 -1.60
CA ALA A 245 19.98 3.90 -2.61
C ALA A 245 20.56 5.22 -2.06
N VAL A 246 20.21 5.59 -0.81
CA VAL A 246 20.72 6.82 -0.18
C VAL A 246 22.15 6.65 0.31
N THR A 247 22.51 5.48 0.82
CA THR A 247 23.85 5.24 1.38
C THR A 247 24.88 4.80 0.35
N GLY A 248 24.43 4.28 -0.80
CA GLY A 248 25.27 3.64 -1.82
C GLY A 248 25.62 2.19 -1.52
N ASN A 249 25.06 1.60 -0.45
CA ASN A 249 25.41 0.28 0.04
C ASN A 249 24.17 -0.62 0.09
N ARG A 250 24.11 -1.65 -0.75
CA ARG A 250 23.01 -2.62 -0.74
C ARG A 250 22.89 -3.27 0.65
N THR A 251 21.66 -3.33 1.18
CA THR A 251 21.37 -3.86 2.52
C THR A 251 20.03 -4.57 2.54
N PHE A 252 19.91 -5.60 3.36
CA PHE A 252 18.68 -6.39 3.61
C PHE A 252 18.43 -6.55 5.12
N LEU A 253 19.07 -5.68 5.92
CA LEU A 253 19.20 -5.88 7.34
C LEU A 253 17.92 -5.49 8.10
N GLY A 254 17.19 -4.48 7.60
CA GLY A 254 15.94 -4.03 8.21
C GLY A 254 14.78 -4.97 7.87
N SER A 255 14.75 -5.51 6.65
CA SER A 255 13.70 -6.42 6.18
C SER A 255 13.94 -7.87 6.50
N THR A 256 15.19 -8.36 6.38
CA THR A 256 15.47 -9.81 6.39
C THR A 256 16.21 -10.20 7.66
N ALA A 257 17.39 -9.62 7.92
CA ALA A 257 18.19 -9.99 9.10
C ALA A 257 17.44 -9.79 10.42
N ARG A 258 16.67 -8.70 10.54
CA ARG A 258 15.86 -8.42 11.73
C ARG A 258 14.76 -9.46 11.97
N TYR A 259 14.20 -10.05 10.92
CA TYR A 259 13.16 -11.09 11.03
C TYR A 259 13.75 -12.49 11.27
N GLU A 260 14.99 -12.72 10.83
CA GLU A 260 15.75 -13.92 11.21
C GLU A 260 16.28 -13.85 12.65
N ALA A 261 16.42 -12.66 13.22
CA ALA A 261 16.78 -12.49 14.62
C ALA A 261 15.61 -12.85 15.57
N LYS A 262 15.91 -12.93 16.88
CA LYS A 262 14.94 -13.27 17.92
C LYS A 262 13.71 -12.38 17.84
N ASN A 263 12.55 -12.99 17.65
CA ASN A 263 11.27 -12.30 17.66
C ASN A 263 10.15 -13.24 18.12
N ARG A 264 8.91 -12.75 18.15
CA ARG A 264 7.73 -13.53 18.58
C ARG A 264 7.58 -14.85 17.80
N TYR A 265 7.92 -14.83 16.53
CA TYR A 265 7.77 -15.95 15.62
C TYR A 265 9.08 -16.76 15.51
N ASN A 266 10.24 -16.14 15.80
CA ASN A 266 11.55 -16.80 15.84
C ASN A 266 12.18 -16.74 17.24
N PRO A 267 11.71 -17.52 18.22
CA PRO A 267 12.21 -17.42 19.59
C PRO A 267 13.68 -17.84 19.75
N ASP A 268 14.18 -18.66 18.83
CA ASP A 268 15.52 -19.29 18.89
C ASP A 268 16.60 -18.51 18.13
N GLY A 269 16.22 -17.40 17.47
CA GLY A 269 17.19 -16.51 16.83
C GLY A 269 18.09 -15.79 17.85
N PRO A 270 19.24 -15.23 17.42
CA PRO A 270 20.05 -14.38 18.28
C PRO A 270 19.30 -13.08 18.60
N ALA A 271 19.56 -12.47 19.77
CA ALA A 271 18.99 -11.17 20.08
C ALA A 271 19.45 -10.13 19.03
N TRP A 272 18.51 -9.42 18.40
CA TRP A 272 18.83 -8.49 17.31
C TRP A 272 19.93 -7.51 17.68
N ASP A 273 19.86 -6.88 18.86
CA ASP A 273 20.82 -5.86 19.26
C ASP A 273 22.22 -6.39 19.56
N SER A 274 22.40 -7.72 19.68
CA SER A 274 23.71 -8.36 19.83
C SER A 274 24.32 -8.84 18.51
N THR A 275 23.65 -8.68 17.36
CA THR A 275 24.18 -9.12 16.06
C THR A 275 25.03 -8.05 15.39
N ALA A 276 26.03 -8.47 14.59
CA ALA A 276 26.85 -7.55 13.79
C ALA A 276 25.99 -6.76 12.78
N GLU A 277 24.98 -7.41 12.24
CA GLU A 277 23.97 -6.90 11.33
C GLU A 277 23.22 -5.70 11.93
N SER A 278 22.82 -5.76 13.21
CA SER A 278 22.19 -4.62 13.89
C SER A 278 23.10 -3.41 13.98
N HIS A 279 24.40 -3.61 14.24
CA HIS A 279 25.38 -2.52 14.26
C HIS A 279 25.59 -1.93 12.86
N ILE A 280 25.67 -2.77 11.81
CA ILE A 280 25.78 -2.30 10.42
C ILE A 280 24.53 -1.51 10.04
N TRP A 281 23.34 -2.02 10.34
CA TRP A 281 22.07 -1.35 10.07
C TRP A 281 21.97 0.02 10.74
N ARG A 282 22.30 0.10 12.04
CA ARG A 282 22.33 1.39 12.78
C ARG A 282 23.29 2.39 12.16
N ARG A 283 24.46 1.95 11.69
CA ARG A 283 25.43 2.81 10.99
C ARG A 283 24.88 3.31 9.65
N GLN A 284 24.24 2.45 8.87
CA GLN A 284 23.63 2.82 7.59
C GLN A 284 22.47 3.81 7.77
N LEU A 285 21.57 3.55 8.73
CA LEU A 285 20.49 4.49 9.07
C LEU A 285 21.06 5.83 9.53
N SER A 286 22.08 5.83 10.39
CA SER A 286 22.74 7.06 10.83
C SER A 286 23.34 7.83 9.65
N LYS A 287 23.98 7.14 8.69
CA LYS A 287 24.51 7.74 7.46
C LYS A 287 23.40 8.33 6.60
N MET A 288 22.29 7.62 6.42
CA MET A 288 21.11 8.10 5.69
C MET A 288 20.53 9.36 6.35
N TYR A 289 20.27 9.34 7.67
CA TYR A 289 19.69 10.49 8.38
C TYR A 289 20.63 11.70 8.42
N LYS A 290 21.96 11.50 8.47
CA LYS A 290 22.92 12.60 8.32
C LYS A 290 22.85 13.28 6.94
N ARG A 291 22.41 12.56 5.90
CA ARG A 291 22.20 13.10 4.55
C ARG A 291 20.81 13.69 4.36
N GLN A 292 19.89 13.44 5.30
CA GLN A 292 18.53 13.93 5.22
C GLN A 292 18.52 15.46 5.24
N ARG A 293 17.71 16.04 4.36
CA ARG A 293 17.39 17.47 4.36
C ARG A 293 15.91 17.62 4.68
N SER A 294 15.52 18.79 5.19
CA SER A 294 14.11 19.14 5.33
C SER A 294 13.74 20.19 4.31
N ARG A 295 12.55 20.07 3.74
CA ARG A 295 11.94 21.10 2.91
C ARG A 295 10.53 21.38 3.40
N THR A 296 10.04 22.55 3.03
CA THR A 296 8.67 22.99 3.31
C THR A 296 7.89 23.04 2.01
N VAL A 297 6.61 22.72 2.08
CA VAL A 297 5.67 22.88 0.97
C VAL A 297 4.37 23.44 1.50
N THR A 298 3.79 24.38 0.75
CA THR A 298 2.47 24.94 1.03
C THR A 298 1.39 23.95 0.61
N VAL A 299 0.42 23.70 1.47
CA VAL A 299 -0.69 22.79 1.17
C VAL A 299 -1.65 23.49 0.20
N PRO A 300 -1.99 22.93 -0.98
CA PRO A 300 -2.83 23.64 -1.95
C PRO A 300 -4.26 23.92 -1.48
N TRP A 301 -4.79 23.10 -0.58
CA TRP A 301 -6.14 23.18 -0.04
C TRP A 301 -6.20 23.80 1.37
N ASP A 302 -5.08 24.37 1.84
CA ASP A 302 -4.99 24.97 3.17
C ASP A 302 -3.89 26.04 3.22
N SER A 303 -4.11 27.15 3.89
CA SER A 303 -3.09 28.18 4.15
C SER A 303 -1.81 27.67 4.84
N ARG A 304 -1.86 26.48 5.46
CA ARG A 304 -0.74 25.91 6.21
C ARG A 304 0.38 25.40 5.28
N SER A 305 1.60 25.53 5.76
CA SER A 305 2.77 24.84 5.21
C SER A 305 3.12 23.62 6.04
N THR A 306 3.70 22.60 5.42
CA THR A 306 4.23 21.43 6.14
C THR A 306 5.64 21.09 5.73
N ARG A 307 6.37 20.44 6.64
CA ARG A 307 7.74 19.98 6.40
C ARG A 307 7.75 18.51 5.97
N TYR A 308 8.59 18.20 5.00
CA TYR A 308 8.90 16.85 4.57
C TYR A 308 10.41 16.63 4.57
N ALA A 309 10.82 15.37 4.67
CA ALA A 309 12.22 14.99 4.60
C ALA A 309 12.59 14.64 3.15
N ILE A 310 13.80 14.98 2.75
CA ILE A 310 14.42 14.62 1.48
C ILE A 310 15.64 13.77 1.78
N LEU A 311 15.71 12.61 1.14
CA LEU A 311 16.80 11.66 1.22
C LEU A 311 17.50 11.59 -0.14
N PRO A 312 18.67 12.24 -0.30
CA PRO A 312 19.36 12.28 -1.58
C PRO A 312 19.84 10.91 -2.00
N LEU A 313 19.59 10.54 -3.26
CA LEU A 313 20.06 9.28 -3.82
C LEU A 313 21.56 9.37 -4.13
N HIS A 314 22.32 8.35 -3.76
CA HIS A 314 23.77 8.34 -3.93
C HIS A 314 24.14 8.41 -5.41
N GLY A 315 25.02 9.35 -5.77
CA GLY A 315 25.50 9.51 -7.16
C GLY A 315 24.44 10.02 -8.14
N ALA A 316 23.32 10.57 -7.68
CA ALA A 316 22.26 11.10 -8.53
C ALA A 316 21.82 12.49 -8.09
N ASN A 317 21.42 13.32 -9.06
CA ASN A 317 20.73 14.58 -8.80
C ASN A 317 19.22 14.34 -8.61
N ASP A 318 18.89 13.46 -7.66
CA ASP A 318 17.52 13.06 -7.35
C ASP A 318 17.41 12.62 -5.89
N SER A 319 16.19 12.44 -5.39
CA SER A 319 15.94 12.10 -4.00
C SER A 319 14.64 11.32 -3.80
N VAL A 320 14.53 10.69 -2.64
CA VAL A 320 13.26 10.19 -2.09
C VAL A 320 12.75 11.21 -1.08
N ALA A 321 11.51 11.67 -1.24
CA ALA A 321 10.84 12.49 -0.25
C ALA A 321 9.99 11.63 0.69
N LEU A 322 10.09 11.86 2.00
CA LEU A 322 9.19 11.31 3.01
C LEU A 322 8.21 12.41 3.42
N ALA A 323 7.04 12.39 2.82
CA ALA A 323 5.99 13.35 3.12
C ALA A 323 5.26 12.96 4.42
N PRO A 324 4.93 13.92 5.28
CA PRO A 324 4.19 13.62 6.50
C PRO A 324 2.81 13.06 6.15
N ARG A 325 2.29 12.18 7.01
CA ARG A 325 0.97 11.56 6.83
C ARG A 325 -0.16 12.57 6.58
N ALA A 326 -0.06 13.77 7.15
CA ALA A 326 -1.03 14.84 6.94
C ALA A 326 -1.20 15.26 5.46
N LEU A 327 -0.23 14.97 4.58
CA LEU A 327 -0.33 15.26 3.14
C LEU A 327 -1.08 14.21 2.35
N PHE A 328 -1.14 12.99 2.86
CA PHE A 328 -1.87 11.91 2.25
C PHE A 328 -3.15 11.79 3.05
N ALA A 329 -4.20 12.51 2.62
CA ALA A 329 -5.55 12.51 3.19
C ALA A 329 -5.77 11.36 4.19
N HIS A 330 -5.48 11.61 5.47
CA HIS A 330 -5.43 10.52 6.44
C HIS A 330 -6.55 10.67 7.46
N LEU A 331 -7.32 9.59 7.51
CA LEU A 331 -8.10 9.14 8.64
C LEU A 331 -7.38 9.40 9.98
N PRO A 332 -8.10 9.76 11.06
CA PRO A 332 -7.51 9.75 12.40
C PRO A 332 -6.99 8.34 12.71
N TYR A 333 -5.67 8.21 12.81
CA TYR A 333 -4.96 6.97 13.09
C TYR A 333 -4.16 7.14 14.38
N ASP A 334 -4.15 6.13 15.27
CA ASP A 334 -3.34 6.13 16.49
C ASP A 334 -1.87 5.82 16.13
N PRO A 335 -0.93 6.77 16.34
CA PRO A 335 0.47 6.62 15.97
C PRO A 335 1.22 5.50 16.72
N ARG A 336 0.61 4.84 17.71
CA ARG A 336 1.26 3.81 18.55
C ARG A 336 1.19 2.38 17.97
N ASN A 337 0.48 2.13 16.86
CA ASN A 337 0.18 0.76 16.40
C ASN A 337 0.54 0.47 14.94
N ALA A 338 1.80 0.73 14.53
CA ALA A 338 2.30 0.56 13.15
C ALA A 338 2.24 -0.87 12.55
N VAL A 339 1.77 -1.89 13.30
CA VAL A 339 1.78 -3.31 12.91
C VAL A 339 0.44 -3.78 12.30
N THR A 340 -0.56 -2.91 12.13
CA THR A 340 -1.93 -3.33 11.73
C THR A 340 -2.23 -3.42 10.24
N HIS A 341 -1.27 -3.17 9.34
CA HIS A 341 -1.44 -3.23 7.87
C HIS A 341 -1.96 -4.60 7.37
N LEU A 342 -1.79 -5.67 8.15
CA LEU A 342 -2.20 -7.03 7.80
C LEU A 342 -3.61 -7.42 8.27
N THR A 343 -4.33 -6.56 9.00
CA THR A 343 -5.73 -6.83 9.37
C THR A 343 -6.66 -5.87 8.63
N ALA A 344 -7.07 -6.26 7.42
CA ALA A 344 -8.13 -5.62 6.66
C ALA A 344 -9.34 -5.29 7.56
N ALA A 345 -9.66 -6.14 8.55
CA ALA A 345 -10.73 -5.90 9.52
C ALA A 345 -10.55 -4.65 10.43
N ARG A 346 -9.33 -4.32 10.88
CA ARG A 346 -9.08 -3.12 11.70
C ARG A 346 -9.00 -1.85 10.84
N GLY A 347 -8.31 -1.93 9.69
CA GLY A 347 -8.29 -0.87 8.69
C GLY A 347 -9.70 -0.52 8.21
N PHE A 348 -10.52 -1.54 7.95
CA PHE A 348 -11.92 -1.42 7.55
C PHE A 348 -12.74 -0.66 8.59
N LYS A 349 -12.73 -1.05 9.88
CA LYS A 349 -13.50 -0.35 10.91
C LYS A 349 -13.08 1.12 11.05
N ALA A 350 -11.79 1.42 11.02
CA ALA A 350 -11.28 2.79 11.09
C ALA A 350 -11.69 3.62 9.87
N LYS A 351 -11.63 3.00 8.68
CA LYS A 351 -12.07 3.60 7.42
C LYS A 351 -13.58 3.87 7.41
N VAL A 352 -14.40 2.87 7.71
CA VAL A 352 -15.86 3.01 7.84
C VAL A 352 -16.21 4.15 8.78
N SER A 353 -15.66 4.13 10.01
CA SER A 353 -15.94 5.16 11.02
C SER A 353 -15.63 6.57 10.50
N THR A 354 -14.55 6.72 9.74
CA THR A 354 -14.20 8.04 9.23
C THR A 354 -15.01 8.44 8.02
N LEU A 355 -15.26 7.53 7.08
CA LEU A 355 -16.16 7.78 5.96
C LEU A 355 -17.54 8.20 6.46
N GLN A 356 -18.02 7.59 7.56
CA GLN A 356 -19.27 7.97 8.22
C GLN A 356 -19.18 9.40 8.77
N LYS A 357 -18.11 9.74 9.49
CA LYS A 357 -17.88 11.09 10.04
C LYS A 357 -17.85 12.18 8.96
N ILE A 358 -17.32 11.88 7.78
CA ILE A 358 -17.23 12.84 6.67
C ILE A 358 -18.41 12.74 5.67
N GLY A 359 -19.45 11.94 5.97
CA GLY A 359 -20.63 11.81 5.11
C GLY A 359 -20.37 11.16 3.74
N MET A 360 -19.27 10.39 3.64
CA MET A 360 -18.84 9.68 2.43
C MET A 360 -18.93 8.14 2.56
N TRP A 361 -19.43 7.64 3.70
CA TRP A 361 -19.66 6.21 3.87
C TRP A 361 -20.74 5.74 2.90
N ASN A 362 -20.40 4.70 2.14
CA ASN A 362 -21.29 4.11 1.19
C ASN A 362 -21.38 2.60 1.44
N PRO A 363 -22.35 2.15 2.26
CA PRO A 363 -22.46 0.74 2.60
C PRO A 363 -22.75 -0.13 1.37
N ASN A 364 -23.45 0.45 0.38
CA ASN A 364 -23.85 -0.21 -0.86
C ASN A 364 -22.82 -0.03 -1.98
N GLY A 365 -21.85 0.86 -1.81
CA GLY A 365 -20.80 1.22 -2.78
C GLY A 365 -21.30 1.88 -4.08
N LEU A 366 -22.60 2.14 -4.23
CA LEU A 366 -23.21 2.73 -5.43
C LEU A 366 -22.99 4.26 -5.49
N PRO A 367 -22.58 4.86 -6.63
CA PRO A 367 -22.48 6.31 -6.75
C PRO A 367 -23.77 7.01 -6.27
N LYS A 368 -23.64 8.15 -5.57
CA LYS A 368 -24.81 8.96 -5.17
C LYS A 368 -25.62 9.31 -6.44
N GLY A 369 -26.88 8.88 -6.50
CA GLY A 369 -27.75 9.03 -7.69
C GLY A 369 -27.97 7.75 -8.52
N ALA A 370 -27.29 6.64 -8.20
CA ALA A 370 -27.56 5.32 -8.79
C ALA A 370 -28.57 4.49 -7.97
N GLU A 371 -29.09 5.03 -6.86
CA GLU A 371 -30.26 4.48 -6.18
C GLU A 371 -31.47 4.74 -7.08
N GLY A 372 -31.70 3.81 -8.02
CA GLY A 372 -32.90 3.79 -8.83
C GLY A 372 -34.12 3.81 -7.91
N THR A 373 -35.07 4.68 -8.24
CA THR A 373 -36.45 4.60 -7.77
C THR A 373 -36.86 3.12 -7.75
N PRO A 374 -37.30 2.57 -6.61
CA PRO A 374 -37.77 1.19 -6.59
C PRO A 374 -38.82 1.02 -7.69
N PRO A 375 -38.76 -0.06 -8.48
CA PRO A 375 -39.80 -0.29 -9.49
C PRO A 375 -41.15 -0.27 -8.77
N ALA A 376 -42.07 0.53 -9.31
CA ALA A 376 -43.44 0.60 -8.83
C ALA A 376 -43.97 -0.83 -8.72
N SER A 377 -44.37 -1.21 -7.51
CA SER A 377 -44.99 -2.50 -7.23
C SER A 377 -46.23 -2.63 -8.10
N SER A 378 -46.18 -3.50 -9.10
CA SER A 378 -47.39 -4.06 -9.70
C SER A 378 -47.91 -5.13 -8.74
N ASP A 379 -49.03 -4.82 -8.10
CA ASP A 379 -49.96 -5.81 -7.58
C ASP A 379 -50.23 -6.86 -8.66
N GLU A 380 -50.18 -8.15 -8.29
CA GLU A 380 -51.32 -9.03 -8.54
C GLU A 380 -51.26 -10.33 -7.72
N HIS A 381 -52.46 -10.67 -7.26
CA HIS A 381 -52.91 -11.78 -6.44
C HIS A 381 -52.31 -13.17 -6.69
N HIS A 382 -52.07 -13.92 -5.61
CA HIS A 382 -52.66 -15.26 -5.45
C HIS A 382 -52.92 -15.60 -3.97
N LYS A 383 -54.20 -15.91 -3.68
CA LYS A 383 -54.72 -16.44 -2.42
C LYS A 383 -54.52 -17.96 -2.39
N GLY A 384 -54.15 -18.50 -1.23
CA GLY A 384 -54.26 -19.91 -0.90
C GLY A 384 -53.87 -20.19 0.56
N PRO A 385 -54.74 -20.75 1.42
CA PRO A 385 -54.58 -20.71 2.88
C PRO A 385 -53.96 -22.00 3.44
N THR A 386 -53.24 -21.94 4.56
CA THR A 386 -53.30 -23.00 5.58
C THR A 386 -52.76 -22.60 6.96
N ARG A 387 -53.49 -23.13 7.95
CA ARG A 387 -53.53 -22.99 9.41
C ARG A 387 -52.23 -23.10 10.24
N LYS A 388 -52.22 -22.28 11.31
CA LYS A 388 -52.01 -22.56 12.75
C LYS A 388 -51.02 -23.66 13.18
N GLY A 389 -50.04 -23.26 13.97
CA GLY A 389 -49.37 -24.08 14.98
C GLY A 389 -48.74 -23.20 16.07
N ALA A 390 -49.23 -23.33 17.30
CA ALA A 390 -48.84 -22.58 18.48
C ALA A 390 -47.74 -23.29 19.29
N GLY A 391 -47.04 -22.53 20.15
CA GLY A 391 -46.14 -23.01 21.21
C GLY A 391 -44.91 -22.10 21.31
N ALA A 392 -44.81 -21.06 22.14
CA ALA A 392 -45.03 -20.88 23.58
C ALA A 392 -43.97 -21.53 24.50
N LYS A 393 -43.37 -20.66 25.34
CA LYS A 393 -42.59 -20.90 26.57
C LYS A 393 -41.14 -21.37 26.36
N GLY A 394 -40.14 -20.90 27.10
CA GLY A 394 -39.98 -20.01 28.27
C GLY A 394 -38.45 -19.86 28.45
N GLY A 395 -37.84 -19.08 29.33
CA GLY A 395 -38.25 -18.26 30.46
C GLY A 395 -36.95 -17.82 31.16
N ALA A 396 -37.01 -16.66 31.84
CA ALA A 396 -36.23 -16.18 32.98
C ALA A 396 -34.68 -16.41 33.02
N ALA A 397 -33.81 -15.39 33.09
CA ALA A 397 -33.67 -14.27 34.04
C ALA A 397 -33.07 -14.64 35.41
N LYS A 398 -32.33 -13.64 35.95
CA LYS A 398 -31.58 -13.51 37.23
C LYS A 398 -30.11 -13.92 37.11
N GLY A 399 -29.13 -13.09 37.43
CA GLY A 399 -29.01 -12.06 38.49
C GLY A 399 -27.73 -12.44 39.27
N GLY A 400 -26.86 -11.59 39.78
CA GLY A 400 -26.78 -10.16 40.01
C GLY A 400 -25.60 -9.94 40.98
N ALA A 401 -25.11 -8.69 41.06
CA ALA A 401 -24.38 -8.07 42.17
C ALA A 401 -22.98 -8.62 42.57
N ALA A 402 -22.07 -7.90 43.22
CA ALA A 402 -21.74 -6.48 43.40
C ALA A 402 -20.53 -6.41 44.38
N LYS A 403 -19.76 -5.31 44.34
CA LYS A 403 -18.85 -4.78 45.38
C LYS A 403 -17.60 -5.65 45.69
N GLY A 404 -16.45 -5.13 46.12
CA GLY A 404 -15.94 -3.80 46.49
C GLY A 404 -14.41 -3.96 46.65
N GLY A 405 -13.60 -2.92 46.55
CA GLY A 405 -13.19 -2.15 47.72
C GLY A 405 -11.79 -1.57 47.51
N ALA A 406 -11.60 -0.35 48.01
CA ALA A 406 -10.35 0.39 47.98
C ALA A 406 -9.45 0.02 49.18
N ALA A 407 -8.12 0.13 49.02
CA ALA A 407 -7.20 0.36 50.13
C ALA A 407 -5.96 1.13 49.66
N LYS A 408 -5.61 2.14 50.48
CA LYS A 408 -4.43 3.01 50.41
C LYS A 408 -3.20 2.32 51.03
N GLY A 409 -2.01 2.82 50.67
CA GLY A 409 -0.94 3.09 51.64
C GLY A 409 0.37 2.32 51.44
N GLY A 410 1.49 3.06 51.39
CA GLY A 410 2.83 2.49 51.55
C GLY A 410 3.95 3.32 50.93
N ALA A 411 4.42 4.35 51.66
CA ALA A 411 5.66 5.06 51.36
C ALA A 411 6.84 4.45 52.15
N ALA A 412 8.00 4.31 51.50
CA ALA A 412 9.35 4.27 52.11
C ALA A 412 10.37 4.51 50.98
N LYS A 413 11.01 5.69 50.90
CA LYS A 413 12.30 6.07 51.52
C LYS A 413 13.48 5.15 51.16
N GLY A 414 14.50 5.75 50.53
CA GLY A 414 15.91 5.44 50.81
C GLY A 414 16.77 5.12 49.58
N GLY A 415 17.82 5.93 49.36
CA GLY A 415 19.00 5.47 48.63
C GLY A 415 19.56 6.38 47.53
N ALA A 416 20.02 7.57 47.90
CA ALA A 416 20.97 8.33 47.08
C ALA A 416 22.42 7.82 47.29
N LYS A 417 23.26 8.07 46.27
CA LYS A 417 24.73 7.92 46.19
C LYS A 417 25.28 6.59 45.66
N LYS A 418 25.81 6.61 44.44
CA LYS A 418 27.26 6.80 44.25
C LYS A 418 27.59 7.22 42.81
N ARG A 419 28.32 8.33 42.77
CA ARG A 419 29.07 8.91 41.66
C ARG A 419 30.23 7.96 41.35
N TRP A 420 30.41 7.55 40.10
CA TRP A 420 31.66 6.93 39.68
C TRP A 420 32.27 7.78 38.57
N SER A 421 33.31 8.51 38.97
CA SER A 421 34.24 9.24 38.11
C SER A 421 35.56 8.46 38.15
N GLY A 422 36.01 7.99 37.00
CA GLY A 422 37.30 7.33 36.86
C GLY A 422 37.70 7.24 35.40
N ARG A 423 38.47 8.24 34.93
CA ARG A 423 39.41 8.07 33.80
C ARG A 423 40.54 7.14 34.23
N PRO A 424 41.09 6.39 33.28
CA PRO A 424 42.55 6.38 33.07
C PRO A 424 42.83 6.79 31.60
N SER A 425 43.53 7.88 31.32
CA SER A 425 45.00 8.04 31.33
C SER A 425 45.71 6.95 30.51
N ASP A 426 46.06 7.37 29.29
CA ASP A 426 47.35 7.23 28.61
C ASP A 426 48.06 5.87 28.56
N ALA A 427 48.45 5.58 27.31
CA ALA A 427 49.31 4.49 26.86
C ALA A 427 50.69 4.52 27.54
N PRO A 428 51.46 3.43 27.32
CA PRO A 428 52.73 3.64 26.65
C PRO A 428 52.92 2.75 25.43
N GLU A 429 53.83 3.23 24.59
CA GLU A 429 54.47 2.60 23.44
C GLU A 429 55.04 1.21 23.77
N GLU A 430 54.80 0.26 22.87
CA GLU A 430 55.82 -0.50 22.11
C GLU A 430 55.19 -1.08 20.83
#